data_AF-A0A9D7UIL4-F1
#
_entry.id   AF-A0A9D7UIL4-F1
#
_cell.length_a   1.000
_cell.length_b   1.000
_cell.length_c   1.000
_cell.angle_alpha   90.00
_cell.angle_beta   90.00
_cell.angle_gamma   90.00
#
_symmetry.space_group_name_H-M   'P 1'
#
loop_
_entity.id
_entity.type
_entity.pdbx_description
1 polymer ?
#
loop_
_entity_poly.entity_id
_entity_poly.type
_entity_poly.pdbx_seq_one_letter_code
_entity_poly.pdbx_strand_id
1 'polypeptide(L)'
;MDARGFVDAGGALAVATNCNPGSAPTHSMPMAIALAVRNCGLSPAEAIAAATVNGAALLRLEDRGMLAAQKRADLIMLRHRDERLLAYEFGGDPVDLVVCTGKVVKGDEGK
;
A
#
# COMPACT_ATOMS: atom_id res chain seq x y z
N MET A 1 -9.67 -19.64 -8.96
CA MET A 1 -10.16 -18.77 -7.87
C MET A 1 -9.58 -17.39 -8.13
N ASP A 2 -10.42 -16.36 -8.18
CA ASP A 2 -10.00 -14.97 -8.35
C ASP A 2 -9.66 -14.34 -6.99
N ALA A 3 -9.14 -13.11 -7.00
CA ALA A 3 -8.74 -12.42 -5.78
C ALA A 3 -9.92 -12.20 -4.82
N ARG A 4 -11.09 -11.82 -5.34
CA ARG A 4 -12.31 -11.61 -4.54
C ARG A 4 -12.72 -12.89 -3.83
N GLY A 5 -12.84 -14.01 -4.55
CA GLY A 5 -13.20 -15.31 -3.98
C GLY A 5 -12.19 -15.82 -2.96
N PHE A 6 -10.90 -15.51 -3.13
CA PHE A 6 -9.87 -15.88 -2.15
C PHE A 6 -10.05 -15.12 -0.82
N VAL A 7 -10.33 -13.82 -0.88
CA VAL A 7 -10.58 -13.02 0.33
C VAL A 7 -11.91 -13.41 0.98
N ASP A 8 -12.96 -13.67 0.20
CA ASP A 8 -14.28 -14.09 0.72
C ASP A 8 -14.22 -15.45 1.43
N ALA A 9 -13.25 -16.31 1.06
CA ALA A 9 -12.95 -17.56 1.75
C ALA A 9 -12.10 -17.38 3.02
N GLY A 10 -11.78 -16.14 3.43
CA GLY A 10 -10.97 -15.82 4.61
C GLY A 10 -9.46 -15.81 4.36
N GLY A 11 -9.03 -15.83 3.10
CA GLY A 11 -7.62 -15.79 2.73
C GLY A 11 -6.99 -14.40 2.92
N ALA A 12 -5.75 -14.35 3.42
CA ALA A 12 -4.95 -13.13 3.49
C ALA A 12 -4.16 -12.94 2.17
N LEU A 13 -4.44 -11.84 1.45
CA LEU A 13 -3.81 -11.52 0.18
C LEU A 13 -2.90 -10.29 0.31
N ALA A 14 -1.78 -10.28 -0.40
CA ALA A 14 -0.89 -9.13 -0.54
C ALA A 14 -0.90 -8.58 -1.98
N VAL A 15 -0.71 -7.28 -2.14
CA VAL A 15 -0.61 -6.59 -3.44
C VAL A 15 0.80 -6.02 -3.61
N ALA A 16 1.34 -6.13 -4.82
CA ALA A 16 2.63 -5.57 -5.20
C ALA A 16 2.59 -5.02 -6.62
N THR A 17 3.54 -4.16 -6.98
CA THR A 17 3.68 -3.63 -8.34
C THR A 17 4.04 -4.71 -9.37
N ASN A 18 4.68 -5.80 -8.92
CA ASN A 18 5.36 -6.75 -9.79
C ASN A 18 6.34 -6.04 -10.74
N CYS A 19 7.01 -4.97 -10.31
CA CYS A 19 7.80 -4.12 -11.21
C CYS A 19 8.86 -4.93 -11.99
N ASN A 20 8.65 -5.07 -13.30
CA ASN A 20 9.54 -5.78 -14.20
C ASN A 20 9.40 -5.24 -15.65
N PRO A 21 10.46 -5.31 -16.47
CA PRO A 21 10.45 -4.70 -17.81
C PRO A 21 9.49 -5.37 -18.80
N GLY A 22 9.05 -6.60 -18.55
CA GLY A 22 8.24 -7.37 -19.50
C GLY A 22 6.74 -7.14 -19.35
N SER A 23 6.20 -7.38 -18.15
CA SER A 23 4.76 -7.50 -17.92
C SER A 23 4.17 -6.39 -17.03
N ALA A 24 5.00 -5.72 -16.23
CA ALA A 24 4.54 -4.64 -15.34
C ALA A 24 5.64 -3.58 -15.16
N PRO A 25 5.88 -2.73 -16.17
CA PRO A 25 6.91 -1.69 -16.13
C PRO A 25 6.45 -0.48 -15.29
N THR A 26 6.13 -0.70 -14.01
CA THR A 26 5.64 0.35 -13.10
C THR A 26 6.21 0.19 -11.69
N HIS A 27 6.66 1.30 -11.11
CA HIS A 27 7.09 1.39 -9.72
C HIS A 27 5.98 1.90 -8.79
N SER A 28 4.80 2.20 -9.31
CA SER A 28 3.74 2.88 -8.56
C SER A 28 2.90 1.91 -7.73
N MET A 29 3.15 1.89 -6.42
CA MET A 29 2.26 1.20 -5.46
C MET A 29 0.83 1.77 -5.45
N PRO A 30 0.59 3.10 -5.52
CA PRO A 30 -0.77 3.63 -5.68
C PRO A 30 -1.50 3.07 -6.89
N MET A 31 -0.81 2.92 -8.03
CA MET A 31 -1.40 2.28 -9.21
C MET A 31 -1.75 0.80 -8.97
N ALA A 32 -0.89 0.05 -8.26
CA ALA A 32 -1.17 -1.34 -7.90
C ALA A 32 -2.41 -1.46 -6.98
N ILE A 33 -2.55 -0.56 -6.00
CA ILE A 33 -3.72 -0.47 -5.12
C ILE A 33 -4.98 -0.14 -5.93
N ALA A 34 -4.93 0.85 -6.82
CA ALA A 34 -6.06 1.23 -7.66
C ALA A 34 -6.52 0.10 -8.58
N LEU A 35 -5.58 -0.67 -9.17
CA LEU A 35 -5.89 -1.85 -9.98
C LEU A 35 -6.49 -2.98 -9.14
N ALA A 36 -6.01 -3.20 -7.91
CA ALA A 36 -6.58 -4.22 -7.03
C ALA A 36 -8.05 -3.90 -6.68
N VAL A 37 -8.39 -2.63 -6.48
CA VAL A 37 -9.78 -2.24 -6.26
C VAL A 37 -10.62 -2.38 -7.53
N ARG A 38 -10.16 -1.84 -8.66
CA ARG A 38 -10.93 -1.77 -9.91
C ARG A 38 -11.09 -3.12 -10.61
N ASN A 39 -10.04 -3.95 -10.59
CA ASN A 39 -9.96 -5.16 -11.41
C ASN A 39 -10.06 -6.45 -10.58
N CYS A 40 -9.75 -6.40 -9.29
CA CYS A 40 -9.75 -7.59 -8.42
C CYS A 40 -10.91 -7.59 -7.40
N GLY A 41 -11.73 -6.53 -7.37
CA GLY A 41 -12.93 -6.45 -6.51
C GLY A 41 -12.62 -6.23 -5.03
N LEU A 42 -11.41 -5.78 -4.69
CA LEU A 42 -11.08 -5.41 -3.32
C LEU A 42 -11.74 -4.06 -2.97
N SER A 43 -12.15 -3.90 -1.72
CA SER A 43 -12.42 -2.57 -1.16
C SER A 43 -11.10 -1.78 -0.99
N PRO A 44 -11.15 -0.44 -0.93
CA PRO A 44 -9.96 0.37 -0.64
C PRO A 44 -9.22 -0.06 0.64
N ALA A 45 -9.97 -0.39 1.70
CA ALA A 45 -9.39 -0.85 2.96
C ALA A 45 -8.66 -2.19 2.81
N GLU A 46 -9.24 -3.16 2.10
CA GLU A 46 -8.59 -4.44 1.81
C GLU A 46 -7.32 -4.25 0.97
N ALA A 47 -7.35 -3.38 -0.04
CA ALA A 47 -6.20 -3.12 -0.89
C ALA A 47 -5.06 -2.41 -0.13
N ILE A 48 -5.38 -1.47 0.77
CA ILE A 48 -4.40 -0.82 1.65
C ILE A 48 -3.79 -1.83 2.63
N ALA A 49 -4.61 -2.68 3.27
CA ALA A 49 -4.11 -3.75 4.13
C ALA A 49 -3.22 -4.74 3.35
N ALA A 50 -3.62 -5.09 2.13
CA ALA A 50 -2.85 -5.95 1.23
C ALA A 50 -1.47 -5.35 0.86
N ALA A 51 -1.39 -4.02 0.76
CA ALA A 51 -0.15 -3.29 0.45
C ALA A 51 0.68 -2.91 1.70
N THR A 52 0.20 -3.23 2.91
CA THR A 52 0.85 -2.85 4.18
C THR A 52 1.07 -4.08 5.07
N VAL A 53 0.16 -4.35 6.00
CA VAL A 53 0.27 -5.40 7.01
C VAL A 53 0.40 -6.80 6.38
N ASN A 54 -0.35 -7.10 5.32
CA ASN A 54 -0.27 -8.41 4.67
C ASN A 54 1.04 -8.57 3.88
N GLY A 55 1.53 -7.48 3.27
CA GLY A 55 2.84 -7.47 2.61
C GLY A 55 3.98 -7.70 3.60
N ALA A 56 3.93 -7.05 4.76
CA ALA A 56 4.88 -7.26 5.84
C ALA A 56 4.83 -8.71 6.36
N ALA A 57 3.63 -9.25 6.60
CA ALA A 57 3.45 -10.63 7.03
C ALA A 57 3.97 -11.65 6.01
N LEU A 58 3.69 -11.45 4.71
CA LEU A 58 4.20 -12.29 3.62
C LEU A 58 5.74 -12.36 3.62
N LEU A 59 6.39 -11.22 3.90
CA LEU A 59 7.85 -11.10 3.98
C LEU A 59 8.42 -11.47 5.36
N ARG A 60 7.58 -11.91 6.31
CA ARG A 60 7.96 -12.23 7.70
C ARG A 60 8.60 -11.06 8.43
N LEU A 61 8.12 -9.85 8.16
CA LEU A 61 8.55 -8.62 8.82
C LEU A 61 7.55 -8.26 9.92
N GLU A 62 7.93 -8.53 11.16
CA GLU A 62 7.07 -8.27 12.33
C GLU A 62 7.21 -6.85 12.86
N ASP A 63 8.23 -6.11 12.42
CA ASP A 63 8.58 -4.78 12.91
C ASP A 63 7.84 -3.63 12.18
N ARG A 64 7.11 -3.89 11.08
CA ARG A 64 6.50 -2.85 10.23
C ARG A 64 5.20 -3.29 9.58
N GLY A 65 4.61 -2.40 8.77
CA GLY A 65 3.35 -2.64 8.04
C GLY A 65 2.10 -2.21 8.81
N MET A 66 2.27 -1.69 10.03
CA MET A 66 1.19 -1.11 10.84
C MET A 66 1.72 0.04 11.70
N LEU A 67 0.85 1.01 11.99
CA LEU A 67 1.14 2.07 12.95
C LEU A 67 0.79 1.59 14.36
N ALA A 68 1.80 1.17 15.12
CA ALA A 68 1.64 0.76 16.51
C ALA A 68 2.90 1.06 17.32
N ALA A 69 2.75 1.18 18.64
CA ALA A 69 3.88 1.33 19.55
C ALA A 69 4.87 0.17 19.38
N GLN A 70 6.17 0.45 19.56
CA GLN A 70 7.26 -0.52 19.43
C GLN A 70 7.45 -1.10 18.01
N LYS A 71 6.78 -0.56 16.99
CA LYS A 71 7.05 -0.85 15.57
C LYS A 71 8.03 0.19 14.98
N ARG A 72 8.68 -0.18 13.89
CA ARG A 72 9.55 0.70 13.10
C ARG A 72 8.73 1.89 12.60
N ALA A 73 9.28 3.09 12.77
CA ALA A 73 8.67 4.34 12.31
C ALA A 73 8.86 4.52 10.80
N ASP A 74 8.23 3.62 10.02
CA ASP A 74 8.11 3.72 8.57
C ASP A 74 6.66 4.11 8.24
N LEU A 75 6.48 5.31 7.69
CA LEU A 75 5.16 5.89 7.49
C LEU A 75 5.14 6.86 6.31
N ILE A 76 3.97 6.93 5.68
CA ILE A 76 3.68 7.87 4.61
C ILE A 76 2.57 8.81 5.07
N MET A 77 2.74 10.10 4.81
CA MET A 77 1.64 11.06 4.91
C MET A 77 1.07 11.25 3.51
N LEU A 78 -0.23 11.06 3.38
CA LEU A 78 -0.93 11.33 2.15
C LEU A 78 -1.25 12.82 2.05
N ARG A 79 -1.20 13.37 0.83
CA ARG A 79 -1.66 14.74 0.54
C ARG A 79 -3.14 14.92 0.90
N HIS A 80 -3.90 13.84 0.77
CA HIS A 80 -5.33 13.81 0.99
C HIS A 80 -5.68 13.32 2.40
N ARG A 81 -6.78 13.85 2.94
CA ARG A 81 -7.34 13.41 4.24
C ARG A 81 -8.14 12.11 4.15
N ASP A 82 -8.50 11.69 2.94
CA ASP A 82 -9.29 10.50 2.67
C ASP A 82 -8.39 9.45 2.02
N GLU A 83 -8.13 8.35 2.74
CA GLU A 83 -7.26 7.27 2.28
C GLU A 83 -7.79 6.56 1.03
N ARG A 84 -9.11 6.63 0.78
CA ARG A 84 -9.73 6.03 -0.41
C ARG A 84 -9.19 6.64 -1.70
N LEU A 85 -8.63 7.86 -1.62
CA LEU A 85 -7.98 8.49 -2.77
C LEU A 85 -6.72 7.75 -3.25
N LEU A 86 -6.08 6.91 -2.40
CA LEU A 86 -5.04 5.97 -2.84
C LEU A 86 -5.53 4.97 -3.89
N ALA A 87 -6.80 4.55 -3.80
CA ALA A 87 -7.40 3.60 -4.73
C ALA A 87 -8.16 4.28 -5.88
N TYR A 88 -8.56 5.54 -5.68
CA TYR A 88 -9.32 6.29 -6.67
C TYR A 88 -8.43 6.96 -7.71
N GLU A 89 -7.39 7.70 -7.30
CA GLU A 89 -6.51 8.44 -8.21
C GLU A 89 -5.62 7.50 -9.03
N PHE A 90 -5.92 7.40 -10.32
CA PHE A 90 -5.19 6.50 -11.21
C PHE A 90 -3.94 7.19 -11.76
N GLY A 91 -2.75 6.66 -11.41
CA GLY A 91 -1.46 7.19 -11.89
C GLY A 91 -0.97 8.47 -11.20
N GLY A 92 -1.63 8.91 -10.11
CA GLY A 92 -1.21 10.08 -9.33
C GLY A 92 -0.03 9.81 -8.37
N ASP A 93 0.47 10.89 -7.77
CA ASP A 93 1.38 10.85 -6.62
C ASP A 93 0.66 11.42 -5.38
N PRO A 94 -0.02 10.57 -4.60
CA PRO A 94 -0.76 10.99 -3.41
C PRO A 94 0.13 11.14 -2.17
N VAL A 95 1.43 10.87 -2.26
CA VAL A 95 2.36 10.85 -1.14
C VAL A 95 3.00 12.23 -0.95
N ASP A 96 2.81 12.82 0.22
CA ASP A 96 3.34 14.13 0.59
C ASP A 96 4.65 14.01 1.38
N LEU A 97 4.67 13.13 2.39
CA LEU A 97 5.83 12.87 3.24
C LEU A 97 6.13 11.36 3.28
N VAL A 98 7.41 11.02 3.30
CA VAL A 98 7.89 9.65 3.57
C VAL A 98 8.86 9.69 4.73
N VAL A 99 8.60 8.87 5.73
CA VAL A 99 9.46 8.67 6.89
C VAL A 99 9.94 7.22 6.89
N CYS A 100 11.24 7.02 7.02
CA CYS A 100 11.88 5.71 7.15
C CYS A 100 12.72 5.69 8.42
N THR A 101 12.49 4.72 9.32
CA THR A 101 13.19 4.65 10.62
C THR A 101 13.14 5.93 11.44
N GLY A 102 12.02 6.66 11.38
CA GLY A 102 11.85 7.92 12.09
C GLY A 102 12.59 9.11 11.46
N LYS A 103 13.13 8.98 10.24
CA LYS A 103 13.75 10.08 9.49
C LYS A 103 12.91 10.42 8.27
N VAL A 104 12.64 11.69 8.04
CA VAL A 104 12.03 12.15 6.78
C VAL A 104 13.02 11.93 5.62
N VAL A 105 12.57 11.24 4.58
CA VAL A 105 13.34 10.96 3.35
C VAL A 105 12.72 11.58 2.09
N LYS A 106 11.46 12.00 2.15
CA LYS A 106 10.76 12.79 1.12
C LYS A 106 9.76 13.73 1.81
N GLY A 107 9.62 14.95 1.30
CA GLY A 107 8.74 15.99 1.83
C GLY A 107 9.45 16.90 2.83
N ASP A 108 8.86 18.04 3.14
CA ASP A 108 9.32 18.92 4.21
C ASP A 108 8.70 18.49 5.55
N GLU A 109 9.46 18.59 6.64
CA GLU A 109 9.02 18.26 8.02
C GLU A 109 7.89 19.17 8.57
N GLY A 110 7.26 19.96 7.71
CA GLY A 110 6.41 21.07 8.10
C GLY A 110 7.26 22.27 8.50
N LYS A 111 6.90 23.41 7.93
CA LYS A 111 7.18 24.73 8.50
C LYS A 111 6.00 25.13 9.39
#